data_AF-A0A1V4BY43-F1
#
_entry.id   AF-A0A1V4BY43-F1
#
_cell.length_a   1.000
_cell.length_b   1.000
_cell.length_c   1.000
_cell.angle_alpha   90.00
_cell.angle_beta   90.00
_cell.angle_gamma   90.00
#
_symmetry.space_group_name_H-M   'P 1'
#
loop_
_entity.id
_entity.type
_entity.pdbx_description
1 polymer ?
#
loop_
_entity_poly.entity_id
_entity_poly.type
_entity_poly.pdbx_seq_one_letter_code
_entity_poly.pdbx_strand_id
1 'polypeptide(L)'
;MLVNKQTRAERLREFESLAEDWINETSHLSSTHEAIIHPNYQRIIGMGQDVIPFLLKNLKEPKSLPSRWFWALKAISGEDPVPKDSRGKSKEMIDAWLHWGIQKGYIKGDILMNTKSSI
;
A
#
# COMPACT_ATOMS: atom_id res chain seq x y z
N MET A 1 32.61 -0.21 4.71
CA MET A 1 31.65 -0.92 3.85
C MET A 1 30.66 0.11 3.34
N LEU A 2 30.75 0.52 2.06
CA LEU A 2 29.77 1.44 1.48
C LEU A 2 28.50 0.63 1.24
N VAL A 3 27.50 0.79 2.11
CA VAL A 3 26.17 0.25 1.83
C VAL A 3 25.63 1.08 0.67
N ASN A 4 25.62 0.52 -0.53
CA ASN A 4 25.09 1.19 -1.70
C ASN A 4 23.58 1.40 -1.47
N LYS A 5 23.19 2.64 -1.11
CA LYS A 5 21.81 2.94 -0.74
C LYS A 5 20.99 3.01 -2.03
N GLN A 6 20.05 2.10 -2.19
CA GLN A 6 19.24 2.02 -3.40
C GLN A 6 18.43 3.31 -3.61
N THR A 7 18.40 3.81 -4.84
CA THR A 7 17.67 5.04 -5.18
C THR A 7 16.17 4.82 -5.07
N ARG A 8 15.41 5.92 -4.90
CA ARG A 8 13.94 5.88 -4.88
C ARG A 8 13.35 5.24 -6.15
N ALA A 9 13.98 5.47 -7.31
CA ALA A 9 13.53 4.92 -8.59
C ALA A 9 13.75 3.39 -8.67
N GLU A 10 14.87 2.90 -8.15
CA GLU A 10 15.14 1.46 -8.09
C GLU A 10 14.22 0.76 -7.08
N ARG A 11 13.99 1.37 -5.91
CA ARG A 11 13.03 0.85 -4.92
C ARG A 11 11.61 0.81 -5.47
N LEU A 12 11.22 1.81 -6.26
CA LEU A 12 9.92 1.82 -6.93
C LEU A 12 9.81 0.66 -7.93
N ARG A 13 10.82 0.44 -8.77
CA ARG A 13 10.82 -0.67 -9.74
C ARG A 13 10.76 -2.04 -9.06
N GLU A 14 11.53 -2.23 -7.98
CA GLU A 14 11.47 -3.47 -7.20
C GLU A 14 10.07 -3.68 -6.60
N PHE A 15 9.49 -2.63 -6.02
CA PHE A 15 8.12 -2.68 -5.49
C PHE A 15 7.09 -3.01 -6.58
N GLU A 16 7.16 -2.34 -7.73
CA GLU A 16 6.22 -2.53 -8.85
C GLU A 16 6.28 -3.97 -9.38
N SER A 17 7.49 -4.51 -9.59
CA SER A 17 7.70 -5.91 -10.00
C SER A 17 7.12 -6.89 -8.98
N LEU A 18 7.45 -6.72 -7.69
CA LEU A 18 6.96 -7.61 -6.64
C LEU A 18 5.44 -7.54 -6.49
N ALA A 19 4.85 -6.34 -6.62
CA ALA A 19 3.43 -6.14 -6.52
C ALA A 19 2.69 -6.75 -7.72
N GLU A 20 3.22 -6.60 -8.93
CA GLU A 20 2.67 -7.22 -10.14
C GLU A 20 2.69 -8.75 -10.06
N ASP A 21 3.84 -9.35 -9.75
CA ASP A 21 3.97 -10.80 -9.60
C ASP A 21 3.03 -11.32 -8.52
N TRP A 22 2.97 -10.64 -7.37
CA TRP A 22 2.06 -11.00 -6.29
C TRP A 22 0.57 -10.90 -6.70
N ILE A 23 0.15 -9.85 -7.42
CA ILE A 23 -1.23 -9.73 -7.90
C ILE A 23 -1.56 -10.87 -8.87
N ASN A 24 -0.67 -11.15 -9.81
CA ASN A 24 -0.85 -12.21 -10.79
C ASN A 24 -0.97 -13.59 -10.11
N GLU A 25 -0.12 -13.87 -9.13
CA GLU A 25 -0.05 -15.15 -8.43
C GLU A 25 -1.12 -15.32 -7.34
N THR A 26 -1.71 -14.24 -6.82
CA THR A 26 -2.64 -14.33 -5.66
C THR A 26 -4.04 -13.76 -5.88
N SER A 27 -4.30 -13.09 -7.00
CA SER A 27 -5.62 -12.46 -7.26
C SER A 27 -6.79 -13.46 -7.27
N HIS A 28 -6.52 -14.71 -7.65
CA HIS A 28 -7.51 -15.80 -7.68
C HIS A 28 -7.70 -16.50 -6.32
N LEU A 29 -6.84 -16.23 -5.33
CA LEU A 29 -6.93 -16.85 -4.01
C LEU A 29 -8.05 -16.21 -3.19
N SER A 30 -8.93 -17.06 -2.67
CA SER A 30 -9.98 -16.66 -1.73
C SER A 30 -9.46 -16.48 -0.30
N SER A 31 -8.32 -17.10 0.02
CA SER A 31 -7.67 -16.96 1.33
C SER A 31 -6.81 -15.71 1.40
N THR A 32 -7.19 -14.77 2.26
CA THR A 32 -6.36 -13.59 2.57
C THR A 32 -5.06 -14.00 3.25
N HIS A 33 -5.08 -15.09 4.04
CA HIS A 33 -3.88 -15.60 4.70
C HIS A 33 -2.83 -16.07 3.69
N GLU A 34 -3.24 -16.89 2.71
CA GLU A 34 -2.34 -17.40 1.66
C GLU A 34 -1.74 -16.25 0.83
N ALA A 35 -2.55 -15.24 0.50
CA ALA A 35 -2.07 -14.06 -0.22
C ALA A 35 -1.02 -13.28 0.60
N ILE A 36 -1.17 -13.16 1.93
CA ILE A 36 -0.26 -12.40 2.78
C ILE A 36 1.06 -13.13 3.03
N ILE A 37 1.07 -14.46 3.19
CA ILE A 37 2.31 -15.22 3.41
C ILE A 37 3.16 -15.39 2.14
N HIS A 38 2.66 -14.94 0.99
CA HIS A 38 3.34 -15.05 -0.30
C HIS A 38 4.73 -14.39 -0.28
N PRO A 39 5.79 -15.02 -0.83
CA PRO A 39 7.16 -14.49 -0.78
C PRO A 39 7.29 -13.05 -1.29
N ASN A 40 6.64 -12.71 -2.41
CA ASN A 40 6.68 -11.35 -2.97
C ASN A 40 6.04 -10.31 -2.01
N TYR A 41 4.95 -10.68 -1.35
CA TYR A 41 4.29 -9.81 -0.37
C TYR A 41 5.15 -9.63 0.89
N GLN A 42 5.74 -10.72 1.39
CA GLN A 42 6.68 -10.67 2.52
C GLN A 42 7.93 -9.85 2.17
N ARG A 43 8.39 -9.89 0.93
CA ARG A 43 9.49 -9.03 0.46
C ARG A 43 9.10 -7.56 0.44
N ILE A 44 7.89 -7.21 -0.01
CA ILE A 44 7.35 -5.84 0.08
C ILE A 44 7.34 -5.36 1.55
N ILE A 45 6.92 -6.20 2.51
CA ILE A 45 7.01 -5.87 3.94
C ILE A 45 8.48 -5.65 4.36
N GLY A 46 9.38 -6.56 3.95
CA GLY A 46 10.81 -6.48 4.23
C GLY A 46 11.51 -5.24 3.65
N MET A 47 10.92 -4.59 2.64
CA MET A 47 11.41 -3.31 2.12
C MET A 47 11.20 -2.14 3.11
N GLY A 48 10.37 -2.29 4.14
CA GLY A 48 10.25 -1.33 5.25
C GLY A 48 9.62 0.02 4.86
N GLN A 49 9.95 1.07 5.62
CA GLN A 49 9.20 2.35 5.56
C GLN A 49 9.25 3.05 4.20
N ASP A 50 10.31 2.89 3.39
CA ASP A 50 10.41 3.65 2.14
C ASP A 50 9.39 3.21 1.07
N VAL A 51 8.70 2.08 1.26
CA VAL A 51 7.62 1.65 0.35
C VAL A 51 6.24 2.15 0.74
N ILE A 52 6.07 2.76 1.92
CA ILE A 52 4.78 3.34 2.35
C ILE A 52 4.20 4.30 1.30
N PRO A 53 4.96 5.25 0.72
CA PRO A 53 4.44 6.10 -0.35
C PRO A 53 3.94 5.34 -1.59
N PHE A 54 4.54 4.19 -1.91
CA PHE A 54 4.15 3.38 -3.07
C PHE A 54 2.87 2.58 -2.79
N LEU A 55 2.77 2.00 -1.59
CA LEU A 55 1.57 1.32 -1.10
C LEU A 55 0.36 2.27 -1.05
N LEU A 56 0.54 3.46 -0.50
CA LEU A 56 -0.53 4.47 -0.41
C LEU A 56 -1.04 4.89 -1.80
N LYS A 57 -0.16 5.03 -2.79
CA LYS A 57 -0.57 5.30 -4.17
C LYS A 57 -1.33 4.13 -4.78
N ASN A 58 -0.92 2.89 -4.49
CA ASN A 58 -1.56 1.68 -5.01
C ASN A 58 -2.97 1.44 -4.44
N LEU A 59 -3.33 2.04 -3.29
CA LEU A 59 -4.70 1.96 -2.77
C LEU A 59 -5.77 2.51 -3.73
N LYS A 60 -5.37 3.36 -4.69
CA LYS A 60 -6.27 3.99 -5.67
C LYS A 60 -6.37 3.26 -7.00
N GLU A 61 -5.50 2.28 -7.24
CA GLU A 61 -5.45 1.60 -8.54
C GLU A 61 -6.68 0.72 -8.74
N PRO A 62 -7.32 0.70 -9.93
CA PRO A 62 -8.50 -0.13 -10.18
C PRO A 62 -8.26 -1.63 -10.04
N LYS A 63 -7.03 -2.08 -10.33
CA LYS A 63 -6.55 -3.47 -10.12
C LYS A 63 -6.16 -3.75 -8.65
N SER A 64 -6.35 -2.73 -7.83
CA SER A 64 -6.29 -2.67 -6.38
C SER A 64 -6.94 -3.83 -5.65
N LEU A 65 -6.27 -4.45 -4.68
CA LEU A 65 -6.92 -5.19 -3.60
C LEU A 65 -6.64 -4.43 -2.30
N PRO A 66 -7.34 -3.30 -2.04
CA PRO A 66 -6.95 -2.34 -1.00
C PRO A 66 -6.89 -2.97 0.39
N SER A 67 -7.77 -3.94 0.66
CA SER A 67 -7.80 -4.72 1.89
C SER A 67 -6.46 -5.40 2.19
N ARG A 68 -5.76 -5.88 1.16
CA ARG A 68 -4.47 -6.54 1.30
C ARG A 68 -3.35 -5.54 1.50
N TRP A 69 -3.41 -4.34 0.91
CA TRP A 69 -2.41 -3.30 1.18
C TRP A 69 -2.52 -2.69 2.58
N PHE A 70 -3.70 -2.68 3.21
CA PHE A 70 -3.83 -2.26 4.61
C PHE A 70 -3.00 -3.11 5.57
N TRP A 71 -2.87 -4.41 5.30
CA TRP A 71 -2.02 -5.30 6.11
C TRP A 71 -0.54 -4.92 5.99
N ALA A 72 -0.04 -4.67 4.78
CA ALA A 72 1.34 -4.23 4.57
C ALA A 72 1.59 -2.87 5.22
N LEU A 73 0.67 -1.91 5.03
CA LEU A 73 0.76 -0.59 5.65
C LEU A 73 0.81 -0.67 7.17
N LYS A 74 -0.02 -1.52 7.78
CA LYS A 74 -0.02 -1.75 9.24
C LYS A 74 1.24 -2.45 9.72
N ALA A 75 1.69 -3.49 9.00
CA ALA A 75 2.89 -4.24 9.36
C ALA A 75 4.16 -3.36 9.31
N ILE A 76 4.25 -2.47 8.32
CA ILE A 76 5.42 -1.60 8.13
C ILE A 76 5.36 -0.37 9.03
N SER A 77 4.19 0.28 9.17
CA SER A 77 4.07 1.52 9.95
C SER A 77 3.88 1.29 11.45
N GLY A 78 3.35 0.12 11.85
CA GLY A 78 2.91 -0.14 13.22
C GLY A 78 1.62 0.62 13.60
N GLU A 79 1.00 1.33 12.66
CA GLU A 79 -0.19 2.15 12.89
C GLU A 79 -1.44 1.57 12.20
N ASP A 80 -2.62 1.94 12.69
CA ASP A 80 -3.92 1.57 12.09
C ASP A 80 -4.86 2.78 12.19
N PRO A 81 -4.87 3.67 11.18
CA PRO A 81 -5.64 4.92 11.23
C PRO A 81 -7.13 4.71 10.96
N VAL A 82 -7.57 3.49 10.66
CA VAL A 82 -8.96 3.18 10.28
C VAL A 82 -9.85 3.17 11.54
N PRO A 83 -10.85 4.08 11.64
CA PRO A 83 -11.82 4.05 12.73
C PRO A 83 -12.60 2.74 12.75
N LYS A 84 -13.01 2.29 13.94
CA LYS A 84 -13.78 1.04 14.10
C LYS A 84 -15.05 1.03 13.24
N ASP A 85 -15.74 2.16 13.17
CA ASP A 85 -17.01 2.32 12.43
C ASP A 85 -16.84 2.39 10.90
N SER A 86 -15.60 2.52 10.42
CA SER A 86 -15.25 2.51 9.01
C SER A 86 -14.77 1.14 8.53
N ARG A 87 -14.62 0.16 9.44
CA ARG A 87 -14.19 -1.20 9.08
C ARG A 87 -15.22 -1.87 8.17
N GLY A 88 -14.74 -2.48 7.08
CA GLY A 88 -15.60 -3.07 6.04
C GLY A 88 -16.09 -2.07 5.00
N LYS A 89 -15.88 -0.76 5.20
CA LYS A 89 -16.22 0.28 4.23
C LYS A 89 -14.97 0.70 3.46
N SER A 90 -14.64 -0.06 2.42
CA SER A 90 -13.37 0.08 1.68
C SER A 90 -12.98 1.52 1.34
N LYS A 91 -13.94 2.34 0.89
CA LYS A 91 -13.69 3.76 0.57
C LYS A 91 -13.23 4.56 1.80
N GLU A 92 -13.96 4.47 2.91
CA GLU A 92 -13.59 5.17 4.15
C GLU A 92 -12.24 4.69 4.70
N MET A 93 -11.94 3.40 4.56
CA MET A 93 -10.65 2.83 4.97
C MET A 93 -9.49 3.36 4.10
N ILE A 94 -9.68 3.45 2.78
CA ILE A 94 -8.70 4.06 1.86
C ILE A 94 -8.49 5.52 2.25
N ASP A 95 -9.56 6.28 2.45
CA ASP A 95 -9.48 7.71 2.81
C ASP A 95 -8.74 7.92 4.14
N ALA A 96 -8.97 7.06 5.14
CA ALA A 96 -8.25 7.11 6.42
C ALA A 96 -6.74 6.91 6.24
N TRP A 97 -6.33 5.91 5.44
CA TRP A 97 -4.92 5.66 5.14
C TRP A 97 -4.27 6.79 4.33
N LEU A 98 -4.99 7.36 3.37
CA LEU A 98 -4.48 8.48 2.57
C LEU A 98 -4.32 9.74 3.42
N HIS A 99 -5.30 10.09 4.26
CA HIS A 99 -5.18 11.21 5.19
C HIS A 99 -4.01 11.03 6.14
N TRP A 100 -3.85 9.85 6.72
CA TRP A 100 -2.70 9.50 7.56
C TRP A 100 -1.38 9.67 6.79
N GLY A 101 -1.32 9.18 5.54
CA GLY A 101 -0.15 9.31 4.69
C GLY A 101 0.25 10.76 4.39
N ILE A 102 -0.73 11.65 4.26
CA ILE A 102 -0.51 13.10 4.10
C ILE A 102 0.01 13.70 5.39
N GLN A 103 -0.63 13.40 6.53
CA GLN A 103 -0.22 13.92 7.84
C GLN A 103 1.22 13.53 8.20
N LYS A 104 1.64 12.32 7.82
CA LYS A 104 3.01 11.82 8.03
C LYS A 104 4.01 12.27 6.96
N GLY A 105 3.56 12.97 5.91
CA GLY A 105 4.43 13.45 4.83
C GLY A 105 4.86 12.40 3.81
N TYR A 106 4.22 11.21 3.77
CA TYR A 106 4.52 10.17 2.78
C TYR A 106 3.99 10.51 1.38
N ILE A 107 2.89 11.26 1.30
CA ILE A 107 2.26 11.68 0.05
C ILE A 107 1.76 13.14 0.15
N LYS A 108 1.57 13.81 -1.00
CA LYS A 108 1.06 15.19 -1.04
C LYS A 108 -0.47 15.24 -1.03
N GLY A 109 -1.03 16.29 -0.42
CA GLY A 109 -2.48 16.49 -0.27
C GLY A 109 -3.27 16.66 -1.58
N ASP A 110 -2.61 17.11 -2.64
CA ASP A 110 -3.24 17.34 -3.95
C ASP A 110 -3.78 16.03 -4.57
N ILE A 111 -3.29 14.88 -4.11
CA ILE A 111 -3.77 13.54 -4.50
C ILE A 111 -5.26 13.34 -4.12
N LEU A 112 -5.80 14.10 -3.17
CA LEU A 112 -7.22 14.06 -2.78
C LEU A 112 -8.12 15.02 -3.58
N MET A 113 -7.56 16.05 -4.23
CA MET A 113 -8.35 17.08 -4.91
C MET A 113 -8.80 16.68 -6.32
N ASN A 114 -8.12 15.72 -6.94
CA ASN A 114 -8.46 15.27 -8.30
C ASN A 114 -9.73 14.38 -8.38
N THR A 115 -10.47 14.23 -7.28
CA THR A 115 -11.62 13.30 -7.17
C THR A 115 -12.94 13.97 -6.77
N LYS A 116 -13.01 15.31 -6.69
CA LYS A 116 -14.31 16.01 -6.54
C LYS A 116 -14.97 16.43 -7.87
N SER A 117 -14.35 16.15 -9.02
CA SER A 117 -14.85 16.57 -10.35
C SER A 117 -15.43 15.46 -11.23
N SER A 118 -15.83 14.33 -10.66
CA SER A 118 -16.68 13.36 -11.37
C SER A 118 -17.95 13.12 -10.57
N ILE A 119 -18.84 14.11 -10.65
CA ILE A 119 -20.30 13.95 -10.56
C ILE A 119 -20.82 14.20 -11.96
#